data_AF-A0A392QQE7-F1
#
_entry.id   AF-A0A392QQE7-F1
#
_cell.length_a   1.000
_cell.length_b   1.000
_cell.length_c   1.000
_cell.angle_alpha   90.00
_cell.angle_beta   90.00
_cell.angle_gamma   90.00
#
_symmetry.space_group_name_H-M   'P 1'
#
loop_
_entity.id
_entity.type
_entity.pdbx_description
1 polymer ?
#
loop_
_entity_poly.entity_id
_entity_poly.type
_entity_poly.pdbx_seq_one_letter_code
_entity_poly.pdbx_strand_id
1 'polypeptide(L)'
;VDFDETFAHVARLESIRLLLGISCMMKFKLYQLDVKSAFLNGNLHEEVYVEQPKGFIDPSFPEHIYRLKKALYGLKQAPRAWYERLTEFLFNNGYNRGGIDKTLFVKKNEEKIMIAQIYVVLEQG
;
A
#
# COMPACT_ATOMS: atom_id res chain seq x y z
N VAL A 1 14.00 -17.60 7.35
CA VAL A 1 13.23 -16.34 7.17
C VAL A 1 12.88 -16.30 5.71
N ASP A 2 11.60 -16.47 5.41
CA ASP A 2 11.11 -16.61 4.04
C ASP A 2 10.94 -15.21 3.46
N PHE A 3 11.82 -14.83 2.54
CA PHE A 3 11.88 -13.47 1.98
C PHE A 3 10.89 -13.25 0.83
N ASP A 4 10.21 -14.31 0.37
CA ASP A 4 9.36 -14.29 -0.82
C ASP A 4 8.05 -13.49 -0.66
N GLU A 5 7.67 -13.12 0.56
CA GLU A 5 6.47 -12.31 0.83
C GLU A 5 6.74 -10.86 1.25
N THR A 6 7.95 -10.32 1.09
CA THR A 6 8.27 -8.96 1.62
C THR A 6 7.87 -7.81 0.69
N PHE A 7 7.49 -8.08 -0.57
CA PHE A 7 7.18 -7.03 -1.53
C PHE A 7 5.68 -6.87 -1.77
N ALA A 8 5.18 -5.63 -1.72
CA ALA A 8 3.82 -5.33 -2.14
C ALA A 8 3.64 -5.70 -3.63
N HIS A 9 2.47 -6.22 -3.99
CA HIS A 9 2.15 -6.45 -5.38
C HIS A 9 2.16 -5.12 -6.14
N VAL A 10 3.06 -4.98 -7.11
CA VAL A 10 3.11 -3.82 -8.01
C VAL A 10 2.08 -4.01 -9.12
N ALA A 11 1.35 -2.95 -9.45
CA ALA A 11 0.42 -2.99 -10.58
C ALA A 11 1.15 -3.36 -11.87
N ARG A 12 0.55 -4.26 -12.64
CA ARG A 12 1.04 -4.57 -13.98
C ARG A 12 0.72 -3.42 -14.92
N LEU A 13 1.69 -3.00 -15.73
CA LEU A 13 1.48 -1.95 -16.73
C LEU A 13 0.38 -2.34 -17.73
N GLU A 14 0.25 -3.63 -18.02
CA GLU A 14 -0.80 -4.22 -18.83
C GLU A 14 -2.19 -3.95 -18.23
N SER A 15 -2.36 -4.11 -16.92
CA SER A 15 -3.61 -3.84 -16.21
C SER A 15 -3.96 -2.36 -16.24
N ILE A 16 -2.98 -1.48 -16.05
CA ILE A 16 -3.16 -0.03 -16.14
C ILE A 16 -3.60 0.36 -17.56
N ARG A 17 -2.91 -0.13 -18.59
CA ARG A 17 -3.26 0.13 -20.00
C ARG A 17 -4.65 -0.39 -20.35
N LEU A 18 -5.00 -1.58 -19.87
CA LEU A 18 -6.32 -2.16 -20.06
C LEU A 18 -7.41 -1.30 -19.40
N LEU A 19 -7.19 -0.86 -18.16
CA LEU A 19 -8.11 0.04 -17.46
C LEU A 19 -8.32 1.35 -18.22
N LEU A 20 -7.25 1.95 -18.74
CA LEU A 20 -7.33 3.17 -19.55
C LEU A 20 -8.12 2.93 -20.85
N GLY A 21 -7.84 1.83 -21.56
CA GLY A 21 -8.55 1.46 -22.79
C GLY A 21 -10.05 1.25 -22.56
N ILE A 22 -10.41 0.48 -21.53
CA ILE A 22 -11.80 0.26 -21.12
C ILE A 22 -12.46 1.58 -20.75
N SER A 23 -11.74 2.45 -20.02
CA SER A 23 -12.28 3.74 -19.61
C SER A 23 -12.64 4.62 -20.81
N CYS A 24 -11.81 4.64 -21.85
CA CYS A 24 -12.10 5.34 -23.10
C CYS A 24 -13.32 4.74 -23.82
N MET A 25 -13.40 3.42 -23.95
CA MET A 25 -14.49 2.73 -24.66
C MET A 25 -15.84 2.90 -23.94
N MET A 26 -15.84 2.79 -22.61
CA MET A 26 -17.05 2.83 -21.79
C MET A 26 -17.38 4.22 -21.25
N LYS A 27 -16.59 5.25 -21.62
CA LYS A 27 -16.69 6.63 -21.12
C LYS A 27 -16.66 6.71 -19.58
N PHE A 28 -15.83 5.90 -18.94
CA PHE A 28 -15.65 5.97 -17.49
C PHE A 28 -14.93 7.27 -17.12
N LYS A 29 -15.35 7.87 -16.00
CA LYS A 29 -14.59 8.94 -15.37
C LYS A 29 -13.41 8.33 -14.63
N LEU A 30 -12.20 8.72 -15.02
CA LEU A 30 -10.98 8.28 -14.37
C LEU A 30 -10.50 9.32 -13.36
N TYR A 31 -10.05 8.85 -12.20
CA TYR A 31 -9.44 9.67 -11.17
C TYR A 31 -8.11 9.04 -10.76
N GLN A 32 -7.10 9.88 -10.55
CA GLN A 32 -5.84 9.48 -9.94
C GLN A 32 -5.76 10.05 -8.53
N LEU A 33 -5.42 9.21 -7.58
CA LEU A 33 -5.19 9.59 -6.19
C LEU A 33 -3.73 9.26 -5.83
N ASP A 34 -3.05 10.23 -5.25
CA ASP A 34 -1.73 10.05 -4.64
C ASP A 34 -1.87 10.17 -3.12
N VAL A 35 -1.37 9.17 -2.39
CA VAL A 35 -1.49 9.09 -0.94
C VAL A 35 -0.17 9.49 -0.30
N LYS A 36 -0.15 10.70 0.29
CA LYS A 36 1.01 11.18 1.04
C LYS A 36 1.24 10.33 2.28
N SER A 37 2.51 10.04 2.58
CA SER A 37 2.91 9.29 3.77
C SER A 37 2.23 7.92 3.89
N ALA A 38 1.99 7.25 2.76
CA ALA A 38 1.22 6.01 2.71
C ALA A 38 1.78 4.93 3.66
N PHE A 39 3.11 4.80 3.74
CA PHE A 39 3.77 3.84 4.62
C PHE A 39 3.51 4.10 6.11
N LEU A 40 3.43 5.37 6.53
CA LEU A 40 3.14 5.71 7.93
C LEU A 40 1.72 5.27 8.37
N ASN A 41 0.85 4.97 7.40
CA ASN A 41 -0.49 4.46 7.68
C ASN A 41 -0.51 2.92 7.78
N GLY A 42 0.53 2.23 7.32
CA GLY A 42 0.68 0.78 7.43
C GLY A 42 0.99 0.34 8.86
N ASN A 43 0.31 -0.72 9.31
CA ASN A 43 0.60 -1.35 10.59
C ASN A 43 1.71 -2.38 10.42
N LEU A 44 2.68 -2.39 11.34
CA LEU A 44 3.69 -3.44 11.38
C LEU A 44 3.12 -4.64 12.15
N HIS A 45 3.17 -5.82 11.53
CA HIS A 45 2.86 -7.08 12.19
C HIS A 45 4.04 -7.63 13.00
N GLU A 46 5.26 -7.26 12.59
CA GLU A 46 6.51 -7.66 13.23
C GLU A 46 7.00 -6.57 14.19
N GLU A 47 7.71 -6.98 15.25
CA GLU A 47 8.40 -6.03 16.12
C GLU A 47 9.68 -5.54 15.44
N VAL A 48 9.68 -4.26 15.08
CA VAL A 48 10.81 -3.60 14.43
C VAL A 48 11.33 -2.55 15.38
N TYR A 49 12.64 -2.58 15.61
CA TYR A 49 13.34 -1.61 16.44
C TYR A 49 14.32 -0.81 15.61
N VAL A 50 14.53 0.44 15.98
CA VAL A 50 15.51 1.34 15.37
C VAL A 50 16.34 2.00 16.45
N GLU A 51 17.59 2.30 16.13
CA GLU A 51 18.41 3.19 16.95
C GLU A 51 17.73 4.55 17.12
N GLN A 52 18.03 5.20 18.23
CA GLN A 52 17.53 6.55 18.48
C GLN A 52 18.11 7.51 17.44
N PRO A 53 17.28 8.20 16.65
CA PRO A 53 17.79 9.10 15.62
C PRO A 53 18.52 10.27 16.28
N LYS A 54 19.55 10.76 15.59
CA LYS A 54 20.31 11.95 16.04
C LYS A 54 19.34 13.10 16.31
N GLY A 55 19.45 13.71 17.50
CA GLY A 55 18.56 14.78 17.95
C GLY A 55 17.29 14.33 18.69
N PHE A 56 17.03 13.02 18.78
CA PHE A 56 15.91 12.42 19.52
C PHE A 56 16.36 11.39 20.56
N ILE A 57 17.64 11.43 20.95
CA ILE A 57 18.18 10.56 22.00
C ILE A 57 17.60 10.99 23.34
N ASP A 58 17.00 10.05 24.07
CA ASP A 58 16.52 10.26 25.43
C ASP A 58 17.71 10.47 26.38
N PRO A 59 17.83 11.64 27.04
CA PRO A 59 18.94 11.91 27.96
C PRO A 59 18.99 10.98 29.17
N SER A 60 17.84 10.42 29.57
CA SER A 60 17.72 9.49 30.70
C SER A 60 18.07 8.06 30.27
N PHE A 61 17.88 7.74 28.99
CA PHE A 61 18.09 6.40 28.43
C PHE A 61 18.83 6.45 27.08
N PRO A 62 20.10 6.89 27.06
CA PRO A 62 20.84 7.12 25.82
C PRO A 62 21.09 5.84 25.01
N GLU A 63 21.17 4.69 25.68
CA GLU A 63 21.45 3.38 25.06
C GLU A 63 20.18 2.61 24.64
N HIS A 64 18.99 3.19 24.83
CA HIS A 64 17.75 2.53 24.44
C HIS A 64 17.55 2.55 22.91
N ILE A 65 16.61 1.73 22.45
CA ILE A 65 16.16 1.67 21.06
C ILE A 65 14.65 1.92 21.01
N TYR A 66 14.16 2.44 19.88
CA TYR A 66 12.74 2.71 19.69
C TYR A 66 12.05 1.56 18.97
N ARG A 67 10.92 1.09 19.52
CA ARG A 67 10.02 0.17 18.83
C ARG A 67 9.09 0.95 17.91
N LEU A 68 9.10 0.60 16.63
CA LEU A 68 8.22 1.19 15.64
C LEU A 68 6.79 0.66 15.78
N LYS A 69 5.83 1.56 15.91
CA LYS A 69 4.39 1.23 15.90
C LYS A 69 3.76 1.27 14.50
N LYS A 70 4.44 1.92 13.55
CA LYS A 70 3.99 2.15 12.17
C LYS A 70 5.15 1.89 11.23
N ALA A 71 4.82 1.50 10.00
CA ALA A 71 5.81 1.33 8.96
C ALA A 71 6.47 2.68 8.61
N LEU A 72 7.79 2.68 8.48
CA LEU A 72 8.58 3.85 8.06
C LEU A 72 9.14 3.64 6.65
N TYR A 73 9.48 4.75 6.00
CA TYR A 73 10.26 4.71 4.76
C TYR A 73 11.58 3.94 4.96
N GLY A 74 12.00 3.21 3.93
CA GLY A 74 13.21 2.38 3.97
C GLY A 74 13.03 1.00 4.62
N LEU A 75 11.92 0.74 5.33
CA LEU A 75 11.62 -0.61 5.79
C LEU A 75 11.16 -1.48 4.61
N LYS A 76 11.74 -2.68 4.47
CA LYS A 76 11.40 -3.63 3.40
C LYS A 76 9.92 -4.03 3.42
N GLN A 77 9.33 -4.12 4.61
CA GLN A 77 7.94 -4.49 4.85
C GLN A 77 6.95 -3.31 4.78
N ALA A 78 7.41 -2.06 4.70
CA ALA A 78 6.52 -0.89 4.67
C ALA A 78 5.52 -0.88 3.50
N PRO A 79 5.93 -1.22 2.25
CA PRO A 79 4.99 -1.34 1.14
C PRO A 79 3.89 -2.37 1.39
N ARG A 80 4.25 -3.54 1.96
CA ARG A 80 3.29 -4.60 2.28
C ARG A 80 2.30 -4.15 3.34
N ALA A 81 2.80 -3.59 4.45
CA ALA A 81 1.98 -3.07 5.54
C ALA A 81 0.97 -2.02 5.06
N TRP A 82 1.36 -1.15 4.12
CA TRP A 82 0.45 -0.20 3.49
C TRP A 82 -0.59 -0.89 2.59
N TYR A 83 -0.14 -1.80 1.71
CA TYR A 83 -1.05 -2.50 0.81
C TYR A 83 -2.11 -3.32 1.56
N GLU A 84 -1.73 -4.00 2.64
CA GLU A 84 -2.66 -4.75 3.50
C GLU A 84 -3.68 -3.81 4.16
N ARG A 85 -3.24 -2.68 4.71
CA ARG A 85 -4.11 -1.67 5.31
C ARG A 85 -5.12 -1.10 4.30
N LEU A 86 -4.66 -0.77 3.10
CA LEU A 86 -5.53 -0.25 2.02
C LEU A 86 -6.51 -1.32 1.54
N THR A 87 -6.05 -2.56 1.44
CA THR A 87 -6.87 -3.70 1.03
C THR A 87 -8.01 -3.96 2.02
N GLU A 88 -7.71 -3.96 3.32
CA GLU A 88 -8.71 -4.07 4.38
C GLU A 88 -9.75 -2.94 4.27
N PHE A 89 -9.29 -1.69 4.08
CA PHE A 89 -10.17 -0.55 3.89
C PHE A 89 -11.10 -0.74 2.68
N LEU A 90 -10.57 -1.18 1.53
CA LEU A 90 -11.36 -1.40 0.32
C LEU A 90 -12.41 -2.51 0.51
N PHE A 91 -12.04 -3.62 1.16
CA PHE A 91 -12.97 -4.69 1.48
C PHE A 91 -14.10 -4.22 2.39
N ASN A 92 -13.78 -3.48 3.46
CA ASN A 92 -14.77 -2.91 4.37
C ASN A 92 -15.71 -1.90 3.66
N ASN A 93 -15.29 -1.36 2.53
CA ASN A 93 -16.07 -0.46 1.69
C ASN A 93 -16.78 -1.17 0.50
N GLY A 94 -16.83 -2.50 0.50
CA GLY A 94 -17.59 -3.30 -0.46
C GLY A 94 -16.90 -3.52 -1.81
N TYR A 95 -15.59 -3.29 -1.90
CA TYR A 95 -14.81 -3.73 -3.05
C TYR A 95 -14.48 -5.21 -2.94
N ASN A 96 -14.33 -5.87 -4.07
CA ASN A 96 -13.78 -7.21 -4.18
C ASN A 96 -12.46 -7.17 -4.94
N ARG A 97 -11.51 -8.02 -4.56
CA ARG A 97 -10.21 -8.10 -5.23
C ARG A 97 -10.36 -8.86 -6.55
N GLY A 98 -9.64 -8.41 -7.58
CA GLY A 98 -9.57 -9.09 -8.86
C GLY A 98 -8.95 -10.48 -8.72
N GLY A 99 -9.40 -11.44 -9.55
CA GLY A 99 -8.92 -12.82 -9.47
C GLY A 99 -7.49 -13.02 -9.95
N ILE A 100 -7.12 -12.36 -11.07
CA ILE A 100 -5.79 -12.49 -11.69
C ILE A 100 -4.84 -11.41 -11.19
N ASP A 101 -5.27 -10.15 -11.22
CA ASP A 101 -4.49 -9.02 -10.70
C ASP A 101 -4.95 -8.67 -9.29
N LYS A 102 -4.10 -8.97 -8.30
CA LYS A 102 -4.34 -8.68 -6.89
C LYS A 102 -4.36 -7.19 -6.58
N THR A 103 -3.87 -6.33 -7.47
CA THR A 103 -3.88 -4.87 -7.31
C THR A 103 -5.11 -4.20 -7.89
N LEU A 104 -5.96 -4.96 -8.60
CA LEU A 104 -7.25 -4.51 -9.13
C LEU A 104 -8.35 -4.80 -8.11
N PHE A 105 -9.20 -3.81 -7.84
CA PHE A 105 -10.36 -3.92 -6.97
C PHE A 105 -11.61 -3.44 -7.71
N VAL A 106 -12.71 -4.17 -7.56
CA VAL A 106 -13.96 -3.87 -8.25
C VAL A 106 -15.10 -3.83 -7.25
N LYS A 107 -15.86 -2.74 -7.26
CA LYS A 107 -17.13 -2.60 -6.55
C LYS A 107 -18.24 -2.49 -7.58
N LYS A 108 -19.25 -3.37 -7.48
CA LYS A 108 -20.41 -3.37 -8.35
C LYS A 108 -21.66 -3.17 -7.52
N ASN A 109 -22.49 -2.22 -7.94
CA ASN A 109 -23.87 -2.09 -7.54
C ASN A 109 -24.75 -2.32 -8.79
N GLU A 110 -26.07 -2.37 -8.63
CA GLU A 110 -27.03 -2.74 -9.70
C GLU A 110 -26.82 -1.97 -11.02
N GLU A 111 -26.41 -0.70 -10.95
CA GLU A 111 -26.23 0.16 -12.15
C GLU A 111 -24.80 0.69 -12.34
N LYS A 112 -23.91 0.53 -11.35
CA LYS A 112 -22.62 1.22 -11.33
C LYS A 112 -21.48 0.26 -11.02
N ILE A 113 -20.40 0.43 -11.78
CA ILE A 113 -19.15 -0.29 -11.57
C ILE A 113 -18.08 0.75 -11.21
N MET A 114 -17.39 0.52 -10.10
CA MET A 114 -16.18 1.25 -9.73
C MET A 114 -15.01 0.29 -9.78
N ILE A 115 -13.93 0.74 -10.43
CA ILE A 115 -12.69 -0.01 -10.57
C ILE A 115 -11.58 0.82 -9.93
N ALA A 116 -10.84 0.23 -9.00
CA ALA A 116 -9.67 0.83 -8.38
C ALA A 116 -8.44 -0.03 -8.69
N GLN A 117 -7.46 0.55 -9.39
CA GLN A 117 -6.17 -0.06 -9.63
C GLN A 117 -5.16 0.56 -8.67
N ILE A 118 -4.54 -0.26 -7.82
CA ILE A 118 -3.53 0.19 -6.85
C ILE A 118 -2.17 0.02 -7.48
N TYR A 119 -1.38 1.08 -7.58
CA TYR A 119 0.04 0.98 -7.91
C TYR A 119 0.86 1.52 -6.74
N VAL A 120 1.98 0.87 -6.45
CA VAL A 120 2.95 1.32 -5.45
C VAL A 120 4.22 1.64 -6.19
N VAL A 121 4.69 2.89 -6.07
CA VAL A 121 6.02 3.27 -6.53
C VAL A 121 6.98 2.91 -5.41
N LEU A 122 7.83 1.92 -5.65
CA LEU A 122 8.99 1.68 -4.81
C LEU A 122 10.04 2.70 -5.24
N GLU A 123 10.28 3.73 -4.43
CA GLU A 123 11.49 4.52 -4.59
C GLU A 123 12.68 3.59 -4.32
N GLN A 124 13.37 3.18 -5.39
CA GLN A 124 14.69 2.59 -5.25
C GLN A 124 15.62 3.75 -4.91
N GLY A 125 16.11 3.76 -3.66
CA GLY A 125 17.15 4.68 -3.20
C GLY A 125 18.49 4.38 -3.85
#